data_AF-A0A524JJG9-F1
#
_entry.id   AF-A0A524JJG9-F1
#
_cell.length_a   1.000
_cell.length_b   1.000
_cell.length_c   1.000
_cell.angle_alpha   90.00
_cell.angle_beta   90.00
_cell.angle_gamma   90.00
#
_symmetry.space_group_name_H-M   'P 1'
#
loop_
_entity.id
_entity.type
_entity.pdbx_description
1 polymer ?
#
loop_
_entity_poly.entity_id
_entity_poly.type
_entity_poly.pdbx_seq_one_letter_code
_entity_poly.pdbx_strand_id
1 'polypeptide(L)'
;MNMLSTPPLSSLFLFLIFGGVFGLFGYVFNRLLVWTLNFFSNLTGWSFTLTGLIVGGLIGALVWLFPDTVGGGYVVIPEALSGSIPIMIMLLLFAVRFGTTMVSYGSGAIGGIFAPMLALGTLFGMWFGHFAHFLLPDLVVQPEVFAVAGMAALFCATVRAPLTGIVLTIEMTGNYLMILPLILTCFTATIVAQGLGGQPIYTVLLKRTLDLAKKTGNMLMPEK
;
A
#
# COMPACT_ATOMS: atom_id res chain seq x y z
N MET A 1 4.74 12.81 -18.79
CA MET A 1 3.69 12.83 -17.75
C MET A 1 3.05 14.20 -17.83
N ASN A 2 1.76 14.28 -18.14
CA ASN A 2 1.05 15.57 -18.14
C ASN A 2 1.04 16.11 -16.71
N MET A 3 1.22 17.42 -16.54
CA MET A 3 1.00 18.02 -15.23
C MET A 3 -0.48 17.88 -14.88
N LEU A 4 -0.77 17.17 -13.79
CA LEU A 4 -2.12 17.13 -13.21
C LEU A 4 -2.54 18.55 -12.87
N SER A 5 -3.77 18.88 -13.25
CA SER A 5 -4.39 20.14 -12.87
C SER A 5 -4.86 20.11 -11.42
N THR A 6 -4.88 21.27 -10.77
CA THR A 6 -5.49 21.42 -9.45
C THR A 6 -6.96 20.96 -9.50
N PRO A 7 -7.39 19.99 -8.68
CA PRO A 7 -8.80 19.62 -8.60
C PRO A 7 -9.65 20.82 -8.14
N PRO A 8 -10.89 20.98 -8.64
CA PRO A 8 -11.75 22.05 -8.21
C PRO A 8 -12.07 21.91 -6.71
N LEU A 9 -12.23 23.04 -6.00
CA LEU A 9 -12.52 23.01 -4.55
C LEU A 9 -13.75 22.17 -4.20
N SER A 10 -14.75 22.15 -5.08
CA SER A 10 -15.95 21.34 -4.95
C SER A 10 -15.68 19.83 -4.94
N SER A 11 -14.57 19.35 -5.52
CA SER A 11 -14.21 17.92 -5.54
C SER A 11 -13.49 17.46 -4.26
N LEU A 12 -13.07 18.37 -3.38
CA LEU A 12 -12.23 18.05 -2.21
C LEU A 12 -12.90 17.09 -1.21
N PHE A 13 -14.24 17.09 -1.13
CA PHE A 13 -14.94 16.15 -0.25
C PHE A 13 -14.75 14.69 -0.71
N LEU A 14 -14.54 14.44 -2.01
CA LEU A 14 -14.27 13.09 -2.52
C LEU A 14 -12.95 12.54 -1.97
N PHE A 15 -11.95 13.40 -1.80
CA PHE A 15 -10.66 13.02 -1.19
C PHE A 15 -10.78 12.69 0.30
N LEU A 16 -11.73 13.30 1.02
CA LEU A 16 -12.04 12.92 2.40
C LEU A 16 -12.68 11.52 2.47
N ILE A 17 -13.66 11.25 1.60
CA ILE A 17 -14.31 9.94 1.51
C ILE A 17 -13.28 8.87 1.13
N PHE A 18 -12.48 9.16 0.10
CA PHE A 18 -11.45 8.29 -0.41
C PHE A 18 -10.36 8.00 0.63
N GLY A 19 -9.92 9.01 1.38
CA GLY A 19 -9.02 8.81 2.50
C GLY A 19 -9.66 7.96 3.61
N GLY A 20 -10.95 8.14 3.90
CA GLY A 20 -11.68 7.24 4.80
C GLY A 20 -11.67 5.77 4.34
N VAL A 21 -11.89 5.51 3.05
CA VAL A 21 -11.78 4.17 2.45
C VAL A 21 -10.36 3.61 2.64
N PHE A 22 -9.34 4.41 2.36
CA PHE A 22 -7.94 4.00 2.58
C PHE A 22 -7.59 3.80 4.06
N GLY A 23 -8.25 4.51 4.98
CA GLY A 23 -8.11 4.29 6.40
C GLY A 23 -8.61 2.91 6.83
N LEU A 24 -9.78 2.50 6.35
CA LEU A 24 -10.28 1.13 6.53
C LEU A 24 -9.35 0.12 5.86
N PHE A 25 -8.92 0.39 4.63
CA PHE A 25 -8.07 -0.52 3.90
C PHE A 25 -6.70 -0.71 4.56
N GLY A 26 -6.05 0.35 5.05
CA GLY A 26 -4.80 0.28 5.81
C GLY A 26 -4.95 -0.45 7.15
N TYR A 27 -6.09 -0.27 7.84
CA TYR A 27 -6.40 -1.05 9.04
C TYR A 27 -6.46 -2.56 8.74
N VAL A 28 -7.20 -2.94 7.69
CA VAL A 28 -7.32 -4.35 7.26
C VAL A 28 -5.98 -4.90 6.77
N PHE A 29 -5.22 -4.12 6.01
CA PHE A 29 -3.88 -4.46 5.52
C PHE A 29 -2.95 -4.82 6.68
N ASN A 30 -2.86 -3.97 7.71
CA ASN A 30 -2.00 -4.23 8.88
C ASN A 30 -2.39 -5.50 9.61
N ARG A 31 -3.69 -5.72 9.80
CA ARG A 31 -4.19 -6.90 10.51
C ARG A 31 -3.87 -8.19 9.75
N LEU A 32 -4.09 -8.19 8.43
CA LEU A 32 -3.81 -9.33 7.58
C LEU A 32 -2.32 -9.61 7.46
N LEU A 33 -1.49 -8.57 7.38
CA LEU A 33 -0.03 -8.72 7.34
C LEU A 33 0.51 -9.35 8.64
N VAL A 34 0.04 -8.90 9.79
CA VAL A 34 0.43 -9.50 11.08
C VAL A 34 -0.10 -10.94 11.19
N TRP A 35 -1.30 -11.20 10.66
CA TRP A 35 -1.86 -12.54 10.61
C TRP A 35 -1.03 -13.48 9.73
N THR A 36 -0.61 -13.06 8.53
CA THR A 36 0.27 -13.88 7.67
C THR A 36 1.63 -14.11 8.32
N LEU A 37 2.24 -13.09 8.94
CA LEU A 37 3.49 -13.26 9.70
C LEU A 37 3.35 -14.29 10.83
N ASN A 38 2.23 -14.30 11.55
CA ASN A 38 1.94 -15.29 12.58
C ASN A 38 1.80 -16.69 12.00
N PHE A 39 1.03 -16.82 10.92
CA PHE A 39 0.82 -18.07 10.22
C PHE A 39 2.15 -18.71 9.78
N PHE A 40 3.02 -17.94 9.13
CA PHE A 40 4.32 -18.45 8.68
C PHE A 40 5.31 -18.66 9.82
N SER A 41 5.27 -17.86 10.89
CA SER A 41 6.17 -18.05 12.05
C SER A 41 5.92 -19.34 12.83
N ASN A 42 4.75 -19.96 12.67
CA ASN A 42 4.45 -21.27 13.27
C ASN A 42 5.09 -22.44 12.49
N LEU A 43 5.61 -22.21 11.29
CA LEU A 43 6.27 -23.23 10.48
C LEU A 43 7.76 -23.29 10.86
N THR A 44 8.21 -24.43 11.39
CA THR A 44 9.60 -24.64 11.81
C THR A 44 10.25 -25.83 11.08
N GLY A 45 11.58 -25.84 11.04
CA GLY A 45 12.38 -26.92 10.44
C GLY A 45 12.13 -27.09 8.93
N TRP A 46 11.91 -28.33 8.49
CA TRP A 46 11.73 -28.68 7.07
C TRP A 46 10.55 -27.96 6.40
N SER A 47 9.51 -27.64 7.18
CA SER A 47 8.34 -26.89 6.67
C SER A 47 8.69 -25.46 6.25
N PHE A 48 9.67 -24.83 6.90
CA PHE A 48 10.10 -23.47 6.56
C PHE A 48 10.85 -23.45 5.22
N THR A 49 11.79 -24.37 5.02
CA THR A 49 12.53 -24.50 3.75
C THR A 49 11.60 -24.80 2.58
N LEU A 50 10.64 -25.71 2.78
CA LEU A 50 9.65 -26.03 1.75
C LEU A 50 8.75 -24.83 1.43
N THR A 51 8.39 -24.04 2.44
CA THR A 51 7.63 -22.80 2.25
C THR A 51 8.40 -21.80 1.39
N GLY A 52 9.69 -21.61 1.66
CA GLY A 52 10.55 -20.75 0.83
C GLY A 52 10.60 -21.21 -0.63
N LEU A 53 10.68 -22.52 -0.86
CA LEU A 53 10.68 -23.10 -2.21
C LEU A 53 9.32 -22.91 -2.92
N ILE A 54 8.21 -23.15 -2.21
CA ILE A 54 6.86 -22.98 -2.78
C ILE A 54 6.58 -21.50 -3.08
N VAL A 55 6.81 -20.61 -2.12
CA VAL A 55 6.57 -19.16 -2.29
C VAL A 55 7.49 -18.60 -3.37
N GLY A 56 8.78 -18.93 -3.34
CA GLY A 56 9.74 -18.50 -4.36
C GLY A 56 9.40 -19.04 -5.75
N GLY A 57 8.99 -20.31 -5.84
CA GLY A 57 8.55 -20.93 -7.09
C GLY A 57 7.28 -20.29 -7.64
N LEU A 58 6.28 -20.02 -6.79
CA LEU A 58 5.05 -19.32 -7.17
C LEU A 58 5.32 -17.90 -7.64
N ILE A 59 6.10 -17.12 -6.87
CA ILE A 59 6.47 -15.75 -7.26
C ILE A 59 7.28 -15.77 -8.56
N GLY A 60 8.24 -16.69 -8.71
CA GLY A 60 9.04 -16.84 -9.93
C GLY A 60 8.21 -17.21 -11.16
N ALA A 61 7.24 -18.11 -11.02
CA ALA A 61 6.30 -18.44 -12.09
C ALA A 61 5.43 -17.23 -12.47
N LEU A 62 4.95 -16.46 -11.49
CA LEU A 62 4.21 -15.23 -11.73
C LEU A 62 5.04 -14.16 -12.43
N VAL A 63 6.35 -14.03 -12.11
CA VAL A 63 7.25 -13.12 -12.84
C VAL A 63 7.29 -13.46 -14.34
N TRP A 64 7.32 -14.74 -14.69
CA TRP A 64 7.39 -15.16 -16.10
C TRP A 64 6.06 -15.06 -16.84
N LEU A 65 4.95 -15.42 -16.19
CA LEU A 65 3.63 -15.47 -16.82
C LEU A 65 2.89 -14.12 -16.78
N PHE A 66 2.99 -13.40 -15.66
CA PHE A 66 2.20 -12.19 -15.36
C PHE A 66 3.05 -11.18 -14.57
N PRO A 67 4.06 -10.53 -15.20
CA PRO A 67 5.05 -9.71 -14.52
C PRO A 67 4.45 -8.58 -13.67
N ASP A 68 3.32 -8.01 -14.11
CA ASP A 68 2.66 -6.89 -13.42
C ASP A 68 2.06 -7.29 -12.06
N THR A 69 1.90 -8.60 -11.79
CA THR A 69 1.29 -9.11 -10.54
C THR A 69 2.27 -9.19 -9.37
N VAL A 70 3.57 -8.98 -9.63
CA VAL A 70 4.67 -9.21 -8.68
C VAL A 70 5.67 -8.05 -8.66
N GLY A 71 6.68 -8.12 -7.80
CA GLY A 71 7.71 -7.09 -7.65
C GLY A 71 7.25 -5.84 -6.89
N GLY A 72 8.12 -4.83 -6.80
CA GLY A 72 7.88 -3.62 -6.01
C GLY A 72 6.79 -2.69 -6.57
N GLY A 73 6.46 -2.82 -7.87
CA GLY A 73 5.46 -1.98 -8.54
C GLY A 73 6.01 -0.75 -9.26
N TYR A 74 7.34 -0.66 -9.43
CA TYR A 74 8.01 0.41 -10.19
C TYR A 74 7.59 0.48 -11.67
N VAL A 75 7.11 -0.63 -12.23
CA VAL A 75 6.57 -0.71 -13.60
C VAL A 75 5.08 -0.34 -13.60
N VAL A 76 4.32 -0.96 -12.69
CA VAL A 76 2.85 -0.82 -12.60
C VAL A 76 2.40 0.60 -12.24
N ILE A 77 3.16 1.33 -11.41
CA ILE A 77 2.78 2.70 -11.00
C ILE A 77 2.76 3.65 -12.21
N PRO A 78 3.86 3.80 -12.99
CA PRO A 78 3.85 4.61 -14.21
C PRO A 78 2.80 4.16 -15.24
N GLU A 79 2.59 2.86 -15.41
CA GLU A 79 1.61 2.30 -16.34
C GLU A 79 0.15 2.61 -15.93
N ALA A 80 -0.15 2.50 -14.64
CA ALA A 80 -1.45 2.93 -14.12
C ALA A 80 -1.66 4.44 -14.34
N LEU A 81 -0.62 5.25 -14.12
CA LEU A 81 -0.67 6.71 -14.27
C LEU A 81 -0.68 7.19 -15.72
N SER A 82 -0.21 6.37 -16.67
CA SER A 82 -0.27 6.66 -18.11
C SER A 82 -1.58 6.18 -18.75
N GLY A 83 -2.43 5.47 -17.98
CA GLY A 83 -3.68 4.89 -18.47
C GLY A 83 -3.48 3.65 -19.35
N SER A 84 -2.30 3.02 -19.34
CA SER A 84 -2.03 1.83 -20.15
C SER A 84 -2.69 0.56 -19.59
N ILE A 85 -3.02 0.55 -18.30
CA ILE A 85 -3.71 -0.57 -17.65
C ILE A 85 -5.22 -0.38 -17.79
N PRO A 86 -5.96 -1.34 -18.36
CA PRO A 86 -7.42 -1.27 -18.43
C PRO A 86 -8.06 -1.27 -17.04
N ILE A 87 -9.06 -0.40 -16.84
CA ILE A 87 -9.80 -0.27 -15.57
C ILE A 87 -10.35 -1.62 -15.05
N MET A 88 -10.83 -2.50 -15.93
CA MET A 88 -11.40 -3.79 -15.56
C MET A 88 -10.37 -4.72 -14.89
N ILE A 89 -9.10 -4.57 -15.24
CA ILE A 89 -8.01 -5.40 -14.73
C ILE A 89 -7.40 -4.77 -13.46
N MET A 90 -7.54 -3.47 -13.22
CA MET A 90 -6.93 -2.78 -12.07
C MET A 90 -7.32 -3.39 -10.72
N LEU A 91 -8.60 -3.71 -10.50
CA LEU A 91 -9.05 -4.36 -9.26
C LEU A 91 -8.51 -5.78 -9.12
N LEU A 92 -8.47 -6.54 -10.22
CA LEU A 92 -7.89 -7.88 -10.23
C LEU A 92 -6.40 -7.80 -9.89
N LEU A 93 -5.67 -6.89 -10.54
CA LEU A 93 -4.25 -6.68 -10.33
C LEU A 93 -3.97 -6.24 -8.90
N PHE A 94 -4.79 -5.35 -8.35
CA PHE A 94 -4.74 -4.95 -6.95
C PHE A 94 -4.92 -6.15 -6.00
N ALA A 95 -5.94 -6.99 -6.23
CA ALA A 95 -6.20 -8.16 -5.39
C ALA A 95 -5.07 -9.19 -5.44
N VAL A 96 -4.56 -9.47 -6.64
CA VAL A 96 -3.43 -10.39 -6.82
C VAL A 96 -2.17 -9.83 -6.15
N ARG A 97 -1.84 -8.54 -6.38
CA ARG A 97 -0.67 -7.88 -5.77
C ARG A 97 -0.79 -7.80 -4.25
N PHE A 98 -1.99 -7.61 -3.72
CA PHE A 98 -2.24 -7.64 -2.29
C PHE A 98 -1.90 -9.03 -1.73
N GLY A 99 -2.41 -10.08 -2.37
CA GLY A 99 -2.10 -11.47 -1.99
C GLY A 99 -0.61 -11.79 -2.08
N THR A 100 0.05 -11.47 -3.20
CA THR A 100 1.49 -11.73 -3.38
C THR A 100 2.34 -10.93 -2.38
N THR A 101 1.95 -9.70 -2.04
CA THR A 101 2.61 -8.90 -0.99
C THR A 101 2.47 -9.58 0.38
N MET A 102 1.27 -10.02 0.74
CA MET A 102 1.00 -10.66 2.04
C MET A 102 1.75 -11.98 2.20
N VAL A 103 1.83 -12.78 1.14
CA VAL A 103 2.55 -14.06 1.12
C VAL A 103 4.07 -13.81 1.15
N SER A 104 4.59 -12.92 0.30
CA SER A 104 6.03 -12.66 0.20
C SER A 104 6.61 -12.05 1.48
N TYR A 105 5.93 -11.05 2.04
CA TYR A 105 6.38 -10.44 3.28
C TYR A 105 6.11 -11.35 4.49
N GLY A 106 4.94 -11.99 4.51
CA GLY A 106 4.54 -12.92 5.56
C GLY A 106 5.48 -14.11 5.70
N SER A 107 6.02 -14.64 4.59
CA SER A 107 6.92 -15.80 4.60
C SER A 107 8.32 -15.51 5.17
N GLY A 108 8.63 -14.25 5.50
CA GLY A 108 9.93 -13.85 6.03
C GLY A 108 11.01 -13.67 4.96
N ALA A 109 10.63 -13.49 3.69
CA ALA A 109 11.59 -13.13 2.65
C ALA A 109 12.22 -11.75 2.93
N ILE A 110 13.49 -11.58 2.57
CA ILE A 110 14.21 -10.32 2.77
C ILE A 110 13.62 -9.27 1.82
N GLY A 111 12.94 -8.25 2.38
CA GLY A 111 12.32 -7.21 1.58
C GLY A 111 11.57 -6.17 2.41
N GLY A 112 11.05 -5.15 1.74
CA GLY A 112 10.24 -4.09 2.35
C GLY A 112 8.80 -4.10 1.82
N ILE A 113 7.86 -3.64 2.65
CA ILE A 113 6.46 -3.45 2.25
C ILE A 113 6.18 -2.09 1.60
N PHE A 114 7.15 -1.18 1.62
CA PHE A 114 6.98 0.20 1.21
C PHE A 114 6.50 0.36 -0.25
N ALA A 115 7.31 -0.07 -1.22
CA ALA A 115 6.96 0.07 -2.64
C ALA A 115 5.67 -0.68 -3.04
N PRO A 116 5.43 -1.92 -2.58
CA PRO A 116 4.15 -2.60 -2.82
C PRO A 116 2.94 -1.81 -2.33
N MET A 117 3.02 -1.14 -1.18
CA MET A 117 1.91 -0.30 -0.70
C MET A 117 1.64 0.88 -1.62
N LEU A 118 2.68 1.53 -2.15
CA LEU A 118 2.50 2.62 -3.12
C LEU A 118 1.77 2.10 -4.35
N ALA A 119 2.18 0.94 -4.89
CA ALA A 119 1.57 0.35 -6.07
C ALA A 119 0.10 -0.06 -5.85
N LEU A 120 -0.22 -0.65 -4.70
CA LEU A 120 -1.59 -0.98 -4.33
C LEU A 120 -2.46 0.28 -4.21
N GLY A 121 -1.90 1.33 -3.58
CA GLY A 121 -2.53 2.63 -3.48
C GLY A 121 -2.84 3.25 -4.84
N THR A 122 -1.87 3.23 -5.76
CA THR A 122 -2.02 3.74 -7.13
C THR A 122 -3.10 2.97 -7.89
N LEU A 123 -3.07 1.62 -7.86
CA LEU A 123 -4.03 0.80 -8.60
C LEU A 123 -5.48 1.02 -8.13
N PHE A 124 -5.71 0.95 -6.82
CA PHE A 124 -7.04 1.17 -6.28
C PHE A 124 -7.48 2.63 -6.45
N GLY A 125 -6.56 3.58 -6.29
CA GLY A 125 -6.84 4.99 -6.49
C GLY A 125 -7.20 5.33 -7.93
N MET A 126 -6.51 4.72 -8.89
CA MET A 126 -6.83 4.88 -10.31
C MET A 126 -8.20 4.28 -10.63
N TRP A 127 -8.48 3.06 -10.15
CA TRP A 127 -9.82 2.47 -10.30
C TRP A 127 -10.93 3.34 -9.68
N PHE A 128 -10.72 3.85 -8.46
CA PHE A 128 -11.64 4.76 -7.80
C PHE A 128 -11.81 6.06 -8.58
N GLY A 129 -10.73 6.63 -9.11
CA GLY A 129 -10.76 7.86 -9.91
C GLY A 129 -11.60 7.70 -11.17
N HIS A 130 -11.45 6.59 -11.89
CA HIS A 130 -12.30 6.33 -13.06
C HIS A 130 -13.76 6.11 -12.66
N PHE A 131 -14.01 5.40 -11.56
CA PHE A 131 -15.36 5.22 -11.05
C PHE A 131 -16.01 6.56 -10.65
N ALA A 132 -15.26 7.44 -9.97
CA ALA A 132 -15.71 8.77 -9.59
C ALA A 132 -15.94 9.67 -10.81
N HIS A 133 -15.07 9.61 -11.83
CA HIS A 133 -15.28 10.30 -13.11
C HIS A 133 -16.54 9.82 -13.83
N PHE A 134 -16.81 8.52 -13.83
CA PHE A 134 -18.02 7.97 -14.43
C PHE A 134 -19.30 8.50 -13.75
N LEU A 135 -19.29 8.64 -12.42
CA LEU A 135 -20.45 9.14 -11.66
C LEU A 135 -20.57 10.67 -11.69
N LEU A 136 -19.44 11.39 -11.66
CA LEU A 136 -19.34 12.83 -11.48
C LEU A 136 -18.31 13.43 -12.46
N PRO A 137 -18.56 13.37 -13.79
CA PRO A 137 -17.57 13.73 -14.80
C PRO A 137 -17.16 15.21 -14.73
N ASP A 138 -18.08 16.09 -14.33
CA ASP A 138 -17.82 17.53 -14.18
C ASP A 138 -16.93 17.86 -12.96
N LEU A 139 -16.95 17.02 -11.92
CA LEU A 139 -16.17 17.22 -10.70
C LEU A 139 -14.79 16.55 -10.76
N VAL A 140 -14.70 15.39 -11.43
CA VAL A 140 -13.47 14.61 -11.54
C VAL A 140 -13.03 14.62 -12.98
N VAL A 141 -12.35 15.68 -13.42
CA VAL A 141 -11.89 15.79 -14.82
C VAL A 141 -10.72 14.85 -15.13
N GLN A 142 -9.83 14.64 -14.16
CA GLN A 142 -8.62 13.83 -14.31
C GLN A 142 -8.63 12.71 -13.25
N PRO A 143 -8.97 11.47 -13.61
CA PRO A 143 -8.97 10.33 -12.70
C PRO A 143 -7.62 10.05 -12.00
N GLU A 144 -6.51 10.41 -12.65
CA GLU A 144 -5.13 10.16 -12.22
C GLU A 144 -4.79 10.86 -10.89
N VAL A 145 -5.52 11.93 -10.54
CA VAL A 145 -5.38 12.62 -9.26
C VAL A 145 -5.66 11.70 -8.07
N PHE A 146 -6.57 10.73 -8.22
CA PHE A 146 -6.88 9.76 -7.18
C PHE A 146 -5.84 8.64 -7.11
N ALA A 147 -5.19 8.31 -8.23
CA ALA A 147 -4.06 7.37 -8.23
C ALA A 147 -2.89 7.93 -7.41
N VAL A 148 -2.54 9.21 -7.63
CA VAL A 148 -1.51 9.90 -6.84
C VAL A 148 -1.91 10.06 -5.37
N ALA A 149 -3.17 10.43 -5.10
CA ALA A 149 -3.65 10.51 -3.71
C ALA A 149 -3.63 9.14 -3.01
N GLY A 150 -4.03 8.07 -3.70
CA GLY A 150 -4.09 6.70 -3.18
C GLY A 150 -2.72 6.11 -2.87
N MET A 151 -1.73 6.42 -3.72
CA MET A 151 -0.32 6.07 -3.51
C MET A 151 0.18 6.49 -2.12
N ALA A 152 -0.11 7.74 -1.73
CA ALA A 152 0.22 8.26 -0.40
C ALA A 152 -0.69 7.68 0.68
N ALA A 153 -1.98 7.56 0.40
CA ALA A 153 -3.01 7.23 1.39
C ALA A 153 -2.79 5.88 2.08
N LEU A 154 -2.48 4.82 1.33
CA LEU A 154 -2.25 3.50 1.92
C LEU A 154 -1.02 3.48 2.82
N PHE A 155 0.05 4.13 2.39
CA PHE A 155 1.26 4.29 3.19
C PHE A 155 0.94 5.04 4.50
N CYS A 156 0.21 6.15 4.43
CA CYS A 156 -0.15 6.95 5.60
C CYS A 156 -1.06 6.18 6.58
N ALA A 157 -2.07 5.47 6.08
CA ALA A 157 -2.96 4.64 6.90
C ALA A 157 -2.21 3.50 7.62
N THR A 158 -1.21 2.93 6.96
CA THR A 158 -0.46 1.76 7.44
C THR A 158 0.68 2.15 8.38
N VAL A 159 1.50 3.12 7.96
CA VAL A 159 2.77 3.53 8.60
C VAL A 159 2.58 4.65 9.61
N ARG A 160 1.52 5.46 9.49
CA ARG A 160 1.24 6.64 10.35
C ARG A 160 2.25 7.77 10.21
N ALA A 161 2.75 7.98 9.01
CA ALA A 161 3.67 9.06 8.67
C ALA A 161 3.10 9.95 7.54
N PRO A 162 2.04 10.75 7.81
CA PRO A 162 1.33 11.51 6.77
C PRO A 162 2.23 12.50 6.03
N LEU A 163 3.06 13.27 6.74
CA LEU A 163 3.97 14.23 6.12
C LEU A 163 4.97 13.55 5.19
N THR A 164 5.55 12.42 5.61
CA THR A 164 6.48 11.63 4.80
C THR A 164 5.80 11.11 3.54
N GLY A 165 4.58 10.58 3.64
CA GLY A 165 3.83 10.06 2.49
C GLY A 165 3.50 11.15 1.47
N ILE A 166 3.09 12.33 1.95
CA ILE A 166 2.79 13.49 1.10
C ILE A 166 4.04 13.95 0.35
N VAL A 167 5.13 14.23 1.08
CA VAL A 167 6.38 14.72 0.48
C VAL A 167 6.94 13.71 -0.51
N LEU A 168 6.98 12.42 -0.14
CA LEU A 168 7.49 11.38 -1.01
C LEU A 168 6.68 11.25 -2.31
N THR A 169 5.36 11.33 -2.21
CA THR A 169 4.49 11.23 -3.39
C THR A 169 4.68 12.44 -4.31
N ILE A 170 4.83 13.64 -3.73
CA ILE A 170 5.15 14.86 -4.50
C ILE A 170 6.50 14.71 -5.20
N GLU A 171 7.54 14.26 -4.50
CA GLU A 171 8.88 14.10 -5.09
C GLU A 171 8.91 13.04 -6.20
N MET A 172 8.21 11.92 -6.02
CA MET A 172 8.14 10.86 -7.03
C MET A 172 7.32 11.25 -8.27
N THR A 173 6.32 12.12 -8.12
CA THR A 173 5.41 12.51 -9.22
C THR A 173 5.71 13.89 -9.80
N GLY A 174 6.50 14.71 -9.12
CA GLY A 174 6.78 16.10 -9.47
C GLY A 174 5.56 17.03 -9.40
N ASN A 175 4.45 16.62 -8.78
CA ASN A 175 3.18 17.34 -8.86
C ASN A 175 2.79 18.07 -7.57
N TYR A 176 3.34 19.27 -7.38
CA TYR A 176 3.09 20.09 -6.20
C TYR A 176 1.65 20.63 -6.10
N LEU A 177 0.93 20.72 -7.22
CA LEU A 177 -0.46 21.19 -7.26
C LEU A 177 -1.43 20.25 -6.52
N MET A 178 -1.01 19.01 -6.29
CA MET A 178 -1.77 17.99 -5.57
C MET A 178 -1.66 18.07 -4.04
N ILE A 179 -0.96 19.07 -3.49
CA ILE A 179 -0.69 19.15 -2.04
C ILE A 179 -1.95 19.15 -1.18
N LEU A 180 -2.99 19.91 -1.57
CA LEU A 180 -4.23 20.00 -0.80
C LEU A 180 -5.02 18.67 -0.82
N PRO A 181 -5.30 18.05 -1.98
CA PRO A 181 -5.87 16.70 -2.04
C PRO A 181 -5.08 15.65 -1.24
N LEU A 182 -3.75 15.70 -1.31
CA LEU A 182 -2.86 14.78 -0.60
C LEU A 182 -2.99 14.93 0.91
N ILE A 183 -2.99 16.16 1.43
CA ILE A 183 -3.21 16.45 2.85
C ILE A 183 -4.55 15.86 3.30
N LEU A 184 -5.65 16.19 2.61
CA LEU A 184 -6.97 15.71 2.99
C LEU A 184 -7.04 14.18 3.01
N THR A 185 -6.56 13.53 1.95
CA THR A 185 -6.59 12.07 1.84
C THR A 185 -5.71 11.39 2.89
N CYS A 186 -4.47 11.87 3.09
CA CYS A 186 -3.51 11.23 3.99
C CYS A 186 -3.90 11.38 5.45
N PHE A 187 -4.34 12.58 5.86
CA PHE A 187 -4.76 12.82 7.23
C PHE A 187 -6.05 12.07 7.56
N THR A 188 -7.05 12.07 6.66
CA THR A 188 -8.27 11.27 6.90
C THR A 188 -7.99 9.77 6.95
N ALA A 189 -7.16 9.24 6.04
CA ALA A 189 -6.76 7.84 6.08
C ALA A 189 -6.06 7.48 7.40
N THR A 190 -5.19 8.38 7.88
CA THR A 190 -4.52 8.21 9.18
C THR A 190 -5.53 8.28 10.34
N ILE A 191 -6.42 9.26 10.38
CA ILE A 191 -7.40 9.40 11.46
C ILE A 191 -8.34 8.20 11.51
N VAL A 192 -8.90 7.79 10.36
CA VAL A 192 -9.83 6.66 10.29
C VAL A 192 -9.16 5.37 10.70
N ALA A 193 -7.97 5.07 10.18
CA ALA A 193 -7.25 3.86 10.58
C ALA A 193 -6.91 3.88 12.09
N GLN A 194 -6.76 5.06 12.71
CA GLN A 194 -6.45 5.19 14.15
C GLN A 194 -7.72 5.00 14.97
N GLY A 195 -8.84 5.59 14.53
CA GLY A 195 -10.16 5.43 15.14
C GLY A 195 -10.63 3.97 15.14
N LEU A 196 -10.24 3.18 14.14
CA LEU A 196 -10.48 1.73 14.10
C LEU A 196 -9.56 0.92 15.04
N GLY A 197 -8.68 1.57 15.81
CA GLY A 197 -7.74 0.92 16.72
C GLY A 197 -6.49 0.35 16.05
N GLY A 198 -6.20 0.74 14.80
CA GLY A 198 -4.99 0.32 14.11
C GLY A 198 -3.73 0.95 14.71
N GLN A 199 -2.65 0.18 14.80
CA GLN A 199 -1.33 0.65 15.26
C GLN A 199 -0.40 0.90 14.05
N PRO A 200 0.62 1.78 14.19
CA PRO A 200 1.64 1.95 13.17
C PRO A 200 2.38 0.64 12.91
N ILE A 201 2.43 0.20 11.64
CA ILE A 201 2.90 -1.14 11.32
C ILE A 201 4.34 -1.38 11.78
N TYR A 202 5.25 -0.41 11.62
CA TYR A 202 6.64 -0.59 12.01
C TYR A 202 6.83 -0.68 13.53
N THR A 203 5.95 -0.04 14.33
CA THR A 203 5.92 -0.22 15.79
C THR A 203 5.50 -1.64 16.15
N VAL A 204 4.48 -2.18 15.46
CA VAL A 204 4.00 -3.56 15.67
C VAL A 204 5.08 -4.57 15.30
N LEU A 205 5.74 -4.38 14.16
CA LEU A 205 6.83 -5.24 13.70
C LEU A 205 8.03 -5.20 14.66
N LEU A 206 8.44 -4.01 15.12
CA LEU A 206 9.51 -3.86 16.12
C LEU A 206 9.18 -4.60 17.41
N LYS A 207 7.97 -4.41 17.95
CA LYS A 207 7.52 -5.10 19.17
C LYS A 207 7.56 -6.62 19.00
N ARG A 208 7.07 -7.12 17.86
CA ARG A 208 7.11 -8.55 17.52
C ARG A 208 8.54 -9.08 17.50
N THR A 209 9.46 -8.37 16.86
CA THR A 209 10.88 -8.78 16.80
C THR A 209 11.52 -8.81 18.18
N LEU A 210 11.25 -7.81 19.02
CA LEU A 210 11.73 -7.80 20.40
C LEU A 210 11.18 -8.99 21.19
N ASP A 211 9.87 -9.27 21.10
CA ASP A 211 9.24 -10.39 21.82
C ASP A 211 9.80 -11.75 21.38
N LEU A 212 10.13 -11.92 20.10
CA LEU A 212 10.82 -13.11 19.59
C LEU A 212 12.25 -13.20 20.13
N ALA A 213 13.01 -12.09 20.14
CA ALA A 213 14.38 -12.07 20.68
C ALA A 213 14.43 -12.45 22.17
N LYS A 214 13.45 -12.01 22.97
CA LYS A 214 13.34 -12.42 24.39
C LYS A 214 13.15 -13.93 24.54
N LYS A 215 12.34 -14.56 23.68
CA LYS A 215 12.10 -16.01 23.71
C LYS A 215 13.33 -16.83 23.34
N THR A 216 14.17 -16.32 22.44
CA THR A 216 15.38 -17.04 21.96
C THR A 216 16.61 -16.79 22.85
N GLY A 217 16.51 -15.97 23.92
CA GLY A 217 17.63 -15.70 24.84
C GLY A 217 18.72 -14.78 24.28
N ASN A 218 18.51 -14.18 23.10
CA ASN A 218 19.52 -13.40 22.35
C ASN A 218 19.53 -11.88 22.67
N MET A 219 19.10 -11.46 23.86
CA MET A 219 19.14 -10.02 24.21
C MET A 219 20.56 -9.56 24.54
N LEU A 220 21.19 -8.85 23.60
CA LEU A 220 22.13 -7.78 23.93
C LEU A 220 21.29 -6.61 24.48
N MET A 221 21.14 -6.52 25.80
CA MET A 221 20.47 -5.37 26.40
C MET A 221 21.32 -4.11 26.15
N PRO A 222 20.74 -2.99 25.68
CA PRO A 222 21.43 -1.72 25.78
C PRO A 222 21.66 -1.41 27.26
N GLU A 223 22.92 -1.15 27.63
CA GLU A 223 23.25 -0.61 28.95
C GLU A 223 22.46 0.68 29.19
N LYS A 224 21.99 0.83 30.43
CA LYS A 224 21.16 1.95 30.91
C LYS A 224 21.79 3.32 30.65
#